data_AF-A0A351ZW24-F1
#
_entry.id   AF-A0A351ZW24-F1
#
_cell.length_a   1.000
_cell.length_b   1.000
_cell.length_c   1.000
_cell.angle_alpha   90.00
_cell.angle_beta   90.00
_cell.angle_gamma   90.00
#
_symmetry.space_group_name_H-M   'P 1'
#
loop_
_entity.id
_entity.type
_entity.pdbx_description
1 polymer ?
#
loop_
_entity_poly.entity_id
_entity_poly.type
_entity_poly.pdbx_seq_one_letter_code
_entity_poly.pdbx_strand_id
1 'polypeptide(L)'
;MEWFDAFEELMATIERFVSANGHAPTEVAVSPQLYAWLADIRRESARLSGTPLEDLSTIPTPHGLVRLQIDEALNAYEIVPD
;
A
#
# COMPACT_ATOMS: atom_id res chain seq x y z
N MET A 1 22.98 1.22 5.93
CA MET A 1 21.80 2.09 5.85
C MET A 1 20.73 1.22 5.24
N GLU A 2 19.78 0.76 6.05
CA GLU A 2 18.67 -0.06 5.57
C GLU A 2 17.82 0.82 4.65
N TRP A 3 17.62 0.35 3.42
CA TRP A 3 16.79 1.03 2.44
C TRP A 3 15.34 0.71 2.82
N PHE A 4 14.60 1.71 3.29
CA PHE A 4 13.18 1.55 3.60
C PHE A 4 12.38 1.60 2.29
N ASP A 5 11.93 0.44 1.83
CA ASP A 5 10.96 0.35 0.75
C ASP A 5 9.57 0.33 1.35
N ALA A 6 8.87 1.45 1.26
CA ALA A 6 7.54 1.57 1.82
C ALA A 6 6.52 0.63 1.15
N PHE A 7 6.79 0.22 -0.10
CA PHE A 7 5.98 -0.78 -0.79
C PHE A 7 6.25 -2.19 -0.24
N GLU A 8 7.52 -2.55 0.01
CA GLU A 8 7.87 -3.84 0.61
C GLU A 8 7.28 -3.97 2.02
N GLU A 9 7.36 -2.92 2.83
CA GLU A 9 6.77 -2.93 4.18
C GLU A 9 5.25 -3.01 4.18
N LEU A 10 4.59 -2.38 3.21
CA LEU A 10 3.14 -2.50 3.02
C LEU A 10 2.75 -3.94 2.67
N MET A 11 3.45 -4.55 1.71
CA MET A 11 3.23 -5.95 1.33
C MET A 11 3.53 -6.89 2.49
N ALA A 12 4.64 -6.68 3.21
CA ALA A 12 4.98 -7.47 4.38
C ALA A 12 3.94 -7.36 5.49
N THR A 13 3.34 -6.18 5.68
CA THR A 13 2.25 -5.97 6.65
C THR A 13 1.00 -6.76 6.26
N ILE A 14 0.64 -6.75 4.98
CA ILE A 14 -0.49 -7.54 4.46
C ILE A 14 -0.21 -9.04 4.62
N GLU A 15 0.98 -9.52 4.27
CA GLU A 15 1.37 -10.92 4.44
C GLU A 15 1.35 -11.36 5.91
N ARG A 16 1.82 -10.50 6.83
CA ARG A 16 1.73 -10.74 8.28
C ARG A 16 0.28 -10.87 8.74
N PHE A 17 -0.60 -10.00 8.25
CA PHE A 17 -2.03 -10.07 8.58
C PHE A 17 -2.67 -11.35 8.04
N VAL A 18 -2.38 -11.73 6.80
CA VAL A 18 -2.88 -12.98 6.19
C VAL A 18 -2.40 -14.20 6.99
N SER A 19 -1.13 -14.23 7.35
CA SER A 19 -0.55 -15.31 8.15
C SER A 19 -1.23 -15.45 9.53
N ALA A 20 -1.64 -14.32 10.14
CA ALA A 20 -2.30 -14.30 11.44
C ALA A 20 -3.80 -14.63 11.38
N ASN A 21 -4.51 -14.20 10.34
CA ASN A 21 -5.99 -14.24 10.28
C ASN A 21 -6.55 -15.24 9.24
N GLY A 22 -5.73 -15.74 8.33
CA GLY A 22 -6.13 -16.66 7.26
C GLY A 22 -6.83 -16.00 6.06
N HIS A 23 -6.92 -14.66 6.04
CA HIS A 23 -7.46 -13.88 4.93
C HIS A 23 -6.74 -12.52 4.79
N ALA A 24 -6.85 -11.89 3.62
CA ALA A 24 -6.35 -10.54 3.40
C ALA A 24 -7.15 -9.50 4.20
N PRO A 25 -6.52 -8.39 4.64
CA PRO A 25 -7.26 -7.25 5.14
C PRO A 25 -8.07 -6.64 4.00
N THR A 26 -9.27 -6.16 4.30
CA THR A 26 -10.06 -5.43 3.30
C THR A 26 -9.50 -4.04 3.07
N GLU A 27 -8.98 -3.43 4.13
CA GLU A 27 -8.47 -2.07 4.13
C GLU A 27 -7.13 -2.00 4.86
N VAL A 28 -6.27 -1.09 4.43
CA VAL A 28 -5.03 -0.75 5.13
C VAL A 28 -4.94 0.75 5.25
N ALA A 29 -4.86 1.23 6.47
CA ALA A 29 -4.62 2.62 6.78
C ALA A 29 -3.14 2.96 6.59
N VAL A 30 -2.87 4.05 5.86
CA VAL A 30 -1.54 4.58 5.58
C VAL A 30 -1.51 6.08 5.83
N SER A 31 -0.34 6.62 6.17
CA SER A 31 -0.18 8.06 6.32
C SER A 31 -0.42 8.81 4.99
N PRO A 32 -0.77 10.12 5.03
CA PRO A 32 -0.90 10.93 3.82
C PRO A 32 0.40 10.99 3.02
N GLN A 33 1.55 11.00 3.70
CA GLN A 33 2.86 11.06 3.07
C GLN A 33 3.19 9.75 2.33
N LEU A 34 2.91 8.62 2.96
CA LEU A 34 3.08 7.30 2.34
C LEU A 34 2.15 7.14 1.14
N TYR A 35 0.88 7.54 1.28
CA TYR A 35 -0.08 7.53 0.18
C TYR A 35 0.38 8.37 -1.01
N ALA A 36 0.84 9.61 -0.77
CA ALA A 36 1.34 10.48 -1.82
C ALA A 36 2.55 9.88 -2.56
N TRP A 37 3.48 9.29 -1.81
CA TRP A 37 4.64 8.61 -2.38
C TRP A 37 4.24 7.41 -3.26
N LEU A 38 3.32 6.55 -2.77
CA LEU A 38 2.80 5.42 -3.53
C LEU A 38 2.09 5.86 -4.81
N ALA A 39 1.29 6.93 -4.72
CA ALA A 39 0.59 7.51 -5.86
C ALA A 39 1.57 8.00 -6.94
N ASP A 40 2.65 8.67 -6.55
CA ASP A 40 3.65 9.18 -7.49
C ASP A 40 4.42 8.05 -8.19
N ILE A 41 4.80 7.00 -7.46
CA ILE A 41 5.45 5.82 -8.05
C ILE A 41 4.53 5.12 -9.05
N ARG A 42 3.26 4.91 -8.70
CA ARG A 42 2.30 4.25 -9.60
C ARG A 42 2.01 5.08 -10.84
N ARG A 43 1.92 6.40 -10.71
CA ARG A 43 1.81 7.33 -11.85
C ARG A 43 3.01 7.22 -12.78
N GLU A 44 4.22 7.25 -12.24
CA GLU A 44 5.41 7.16 -13.08
C GLU A 44 5.55 5.78 -13.71
N SER A 45 5.26 4.71 -12.96
CA SER A 45 5.23 3.35 -13.49
C SER A 45 4.25 3.21 -14.67
N ALA A 46 3.01 3.69 -14.52
CA ALA A 46 2.00 3.68 -15.58
C ALA A 46 2.44 4.50 -16.81
N ARG A 47 3.08 5.65 -16.57
CA ARG A 47 3.64 6.49 -17.64
C ARG A 47 4.73 5.77 -18.42
N LEU A 48 5.62 5.04 -17.73
CA LEU A 48 6.73 4.31 -18.33
C LEU A 48 6.28 3.04 -19.05
N SER A 49 5.28 2.33 -18.53
CA SER A 49 4.73 1.11 -19.14
C SER A 49 3.72 1.40 -20.27
N GLY A 50 3.24 2.64 -20.39
CA GLY A 50 2.20 3.02 -21.34
C GLY A 50 0.82 2.43 -21.00
N THR A 51 0.64 1.92 -19.78
CA THR A 51 -0.65 1.42 -19.30
C THR A 51 -1.47 2.54 -18.67
N PRO A 52 -2.81 2.50 -18.77
CA PRO A 52 -3.67 3.44 -18.04
C PRO A 52 -3.39 3.38 -16.54
N LEU A 53 -3.44 4.54 -15.89
CA LEU A 53 -3.35 4.60 -14.43
C LEU A 53 -4.60 3.96 -13.82
N GLU A 54 -4.40 2.87 -13.09
CA GLU A 54 -5.46 2.23 -12.31
C GLU A 54 -5.80 3.02 -11.04
N ASP A 55 -6.90 2.64 -10.38
CA ASP A 55 -7.33 3.24 -9.12
C ASP A 55 -6.20 3.19 -8.06
N LEU A 56 -5.75 4.38 -7.64
CA LEU A 56 -4.70 4.55 -6.65
C LEU A 56 -5.17 4.26 -5.21
N SER A 57 -6.48 4.21 -4.99
CA SER A 57 -7.07 3.87 -3.69
C SER A 57 -7.08 2.37 -3.42
N THR A 58 -6.66 1.53 -4.38
CA THR A 58 -6.58 0.08 -4.20
C THR A 58 -5.22 -0.45 -4.63
N ILE A 59 -4.72 -1.47 -3.94
CA ILE A 59 -3.49 -2.16 -4.29
C ILE A 59 -3.80 -3.62 -4.60
N PRO A 60 -3.38 -4.11 -5.78
CA PRO A 60 -3.44 -5.53 -6.07
C PRO A 60 -2.38 -6.27 -5.27
N THR A 61 -2.82 -7.30 -4.55
CA THR A 61 -1.96 -8.22 -3.81
C THR A 61 -2.20 -9.66 -4.29
N PRO A 62 -1.29 -10.61 -4.01
CA PRO A 62 -1.53 -12.03 -4.29
C PRO A 62 -2.82 -12.58 -3.65
N HIS A 63 -3.31 -11.92 -2.59
CA HIS A 63 -4.48 -12.32 -1.81
C HIS A 63 -5.76 -11.56 -2.21
N GLY A 64 -5.70 -10.69 -3.21
CA GLY A 64 -6.82 -9.88 -3.70
C GLY A 64 -6.54 -8.38 -3.69
N LEU A 65 -7.57 -7.59 -3.97
CA LEU A 65 -7.50 -6.12 -3.90
C LEU A 65 -7.64 -5.67 -2.46
N VAL A 66 -6.72 -4.83 -2.00
CA VAL A 66 -6.76 -4.20 -0.68
C VAL A 66 -6.96 -2.71 -0.86
N ARG A 67 -7.92 -2.10 -0.15
CA ARG A 67 -8.16 -0.66 -0.22
C ARG A 67 -7.19 0.09 0.68
N LEU A 68 -6.63 1.18 0.18
CA LEU A 68 -5.86 2.13 0.95
C LEU A 68 -6.78 3.17 1.56
N GLN A 69 -6.70 3.32 2.88
CA GLN A 69 -7.32 4.42 3.61
C GLN A 69 -6.25 5.39 4.08
N ILE A 70 -6.45 6.67 3.84
CA ILE A 70 -5.56 7.70 4.37
C ILE A 70 -5.99 7.99 5.80
N ASP A 71 -5.06 7.89 6.74
CA ASP A 71 -5.26 8.31 8.13
C ASP A 71 -4.23 9.37 8.50
N GLU A 72 -4.70 10.59 8.75
CA GLU A 72 -3.88 11.76 9.08
C GLU A 72 -3.27 11.68 10.49
N ALA A 73 -3.76 10.79 11.35
CA ALA A 73 -3.20 10.58 12.68
C ALA A 73 -1.97 9.66 12.67
N LEU A 74 -1.71 8.94 11.57
CA LEU A 74 -0.57 8.05 11.44
C LEU A 74 0.73 8.81 11.20
N ASN A 75 1.80 8.32 11.81
CA ASN A 75 3.16 8.76 11.49
C ASN A 75 3.49 8.44 10.02
N ALA A 76 4.45 9.17 9.45
CA ALA A 76 4.77 9.15 8.02
C ALA A 76 4.97 7.76 7.38
N TYR A 77 5.31 6.74 8.17
CA TYR A 77 5.63 5.38 7.70
C TYR A 77 4.79 4.29 8.38
N GLU A 78 3.75 4.65 9.13
CA GLU A 78 2.86 3.68 9.77
C GLU A 78 1.86 3.08 8.78
N ILE A 79 1.62 1.77 8.96
CA ILE A 79 0.74 0.95 8.13
C ILE A 79 -0.09 0.09 9.07
N VAL A 80 -1.41 0.26 9.06
CA VAL A 80 -2.33 -0.44 9.98
C VAL A 80 -3.39 -1.19 9.18
N PRO A 81 -3.40 -2.53 9.19
CA PRO A 81 -4.42 -3.33 8.53
C PRO A 81 -5.73 -3.41 9.35
N ASP A 82 -6.88 -3.40 8.65
CA ASP A 82 -8.24 -3.56 9.21
C ASP A 82 -9.03 -4.67 8.47
#